data_AF-V9IEX5-F1
#
_entry.id   AF-V9IEX5-F1
#
_cell.length_a   1.000
_cell.length_b   1.000
_cell.length_c   1.000
_cell.angle_alpha   90.00
_cell.angle_beta   90.00
_cell.angle_gamma   90.00
#
_symmetry.space_group_name_H-M   'P 1'
#
loop_
_entity.id
_entity.type
_entity.pdbx_description
1 polymer ?
#
loop_
_entity_poly.entity_id
_entity_poly.type
_entity_poly.pdbx_seq_one_letter_code
_entity_poly.pdbx_strand_id
1 'polypeptide(L)'
;MSQEKTACAFQERQAALKHALPLGSFLLTPVQRILKYHLLLENLSKEYAADCEVRENKTEGSKAIEAALAAMTDIAKHINAMKRRHEHAVRVQEIQSLLYGWPGPDLTTSGELVAEGRFRMRGAKAPRHVFLFDRMLLLTKKKEMGF
;
A
#
# COMPACT_ATOMS: atom_id res chain seq x y z
N MET A 1 -5.20 9.08 -30.74
CA MET A 1 -5.16 8.02 -31.78
C MET A 1 -4.98 6.60 -31.25
N SER A 2 -3.84 6.21 -30.63
CA SER A 2 -3.65 4.81 -30.17
C SER A 2 -4.45 4.47 -28.91
N GLN A 3 -4.41 5.33 -27.88
CA GLN A 3 -5.13 5.10 -26.61
C GLN A 3 -6.67 5.13 -26.77
N GLU A 4 -7.21 5.92 -27.70
CA GLU A 4 -8.66 5.97 -27.99
C GLU A 4 -9.17 4.66 -28.58
N LYS A 5 -8.40 4.05 -29.50
CA LYS A 5 -8.75 2.74 -30.07
C LYS A 5 -8.77 1.65 -29.00
N THR A 6 -7.81 1.69 -28.07
CA THR A 6 -7.75 0.75 -26.95
C THR A 6 -8.92 0.94 -25.98
N ALA A 7 -9.27 2.19 -25.66
CA ALA A 7 -10.41 2.50 -24.79
C ALA A 7 -11.74 2.03 -25.39
N CYS A 8 -11.96 2.27 -26.69
CA CYS A 8 -13.13 1.79 -27.43
C CYS A 8 -13.24 0.26 -27.38
N ALA A 9 -12.14 -0.45 -27.64
CA ALA A 9 -12.10 -1.91 -27.61
C ALA A 9 -12.43 -2.49 -26.22
N PHE A 10 -11.98 -1.85 -25.13
CA PHE A 10 -12.35 -2.26 -23.77
C PHE A 10 -13.84 -2.06 -23.50
N GLN A 11 -14.42 -0.92 -23.91
CA GLN A 11 -15.85 -0.64 -23.73
C GLN A 11 -16.72 -1.64 -24.49
N GLU A 12 -16.41 -1.91 -25.76
CA GLU A 12 -17.11 -2.90 -26.59
C GLU A 12 -17.07 -4.28 -25.94
N ARG A 13 -15.90 -4.70 -25.44
CA ARG A 13 -15.74 -6.00 -24.78
C ARG A 13 -16.52 -6.08 -23.46
N GLN A 14 -16.53 -5.02 -22.65
CA GLN A 14 -17.30 -4.97 -21.42
C GLN A 14 -18.81 -5.04 -21.67
N ALA A 15 -19.30 -4.36 -22.70
CA ALA A 15 -20.70 -4.41 -23.12
C ALA A 15 -21.09 -5.82 -23.59
N ALA A 16 -20.24 -6.48 -24.41
CA ALA A 16 -20.46 -7.85 -24.87
C ALA A 16 -20.55 -8.87 -23.72
N LEU A 17 -19.72 -8.69 -22.68
CA LEU A 17 -19.71 -9.55 -21.49
C LEU A 17 -20.79 -9.18 -20.46
N LYS A 18 -21.59 -8.13 -20.70
CA LYS A 18 -22.62 -7.61 -19.78
C LYS A 18 -22.08 -7.32 -18.37
N HIS A 19 -20.85 -6.85 -18.29
CA HIS A 19 -20.25 -6.50 -17.01
C HIS A 19 -20.89 -5.21 -16.45
N ALA A 20 -21.36 -5.27 -15.20
CA ALA A 20 -22.03 -4.14 -14.54
C ALA A 20 -21.08 -3.06 -14.01
N LEU A 21 -19.77 -3.34 -13.95
CA LEU A 21 -18.76 -2.47 -13.36
C LEU A 21 -17.69 -2.06 -14.39
N PRO A 22 -16.99 -0.93 -14.21
CA PRO A 22 -15.86 -0.55 -15.06
C PRO A 22 -14.67 -1.51 -14.89
N LEU A 23 -13.80 -1.60 -15.90
CA LEU A 23 -12.66 -2.52 -15.92
C LEU A 23 -11.74 -2.35 -14.71
N GLY A 24 -11.50 -1.10 -14.28
CA GLY A 24 -10.70 -0.80 -13.10
C GLY A 24 -11.21 -1.48 -11.82
N SER A 25 -12.53 -1.64 -11.65
CA SER A 25 -13.10 -2.35 -10.51
C SER A 25 -12.75 -3.84 -10.53
N PHE A 26 -12.77 -4.47 -11.71
CA PHE A 26 -12.38 -5.87 -11.85
C PHE A 26 -10.89 -6.09 -11.59
N LEU A 27 -10.04 -5.15 -12.00
CA LEU A 27 -8.59 -5.20 -11.72
C LEU A 27 -8.28 -5.11 -10.22
N LEU A 28 -9.15 -4.46 -9.44
CA LEU A 28 -9.02 -4.37 -7.98
C LEU A 28 -9.53 -5.63 -7.24
N THR A 29 -10.34 -6.48 -7.89
CA THR A 29 -10.94 -7.64 -7.21
C THR A 29 -9.92 -8.62 -6.61
N PRO A 30 -8.77 -8.96 -7.25
CA PRO A 30 -7.81 -9.89 -6.66
C PRO A 30 -7.12 -9.29 -5.42
N VAL A 31 -6.78 -8.01 -5.47
CA VAL A 31 -6.18 -7.26 -4.35
C VAL A 31 -7.16 -7.13 -3.19
N GLN A 32 -8.43 -6.87 -3.47
CA GLN A 32 -9.47 -6.81 -2.45
C GLN A 32 -9.79 -8.19 -1.86
N ARG A 33 -9.76 -9.24 -2.68
CA ARG A 33 -10.14 -10.59 -2.27
C ARG A 33 -9.09 -11.23 -1.39
N ILE A 34 -7.79 -11.07 -1.72
CA ILE A 34 -6.71 -11.64 -0.91
C ILE A 34 -6.69 -11.05 0.52
N LEU A 35 -7.06 -9.78 0.67
CA LEU A 35 -7.17 -9.10 1.97
C LEU A 35 -8.46 -9.44 2.75
N LYS A 36 -9.37 -10.25 2.20
CA LYS A 36 -10.60 -10.65 2.89
C LYS A 36 -10.55 -12.08 3.41
N TYR A 37 -9.65 -12.93 2.90
CA TYR A 37 -9.61 -14.34 3.28
C TYR A 37 -9.32 -14.55 4.77
N HIS A 38 -8.44 -13.75 5.37
CA HIS A 38 -8.19 -13.85 6.81
C HIS A 38 -9.45 -13.53 7.64
N LEU A 39 -10.27 -12.56 7.24
CA LEU A 39 -11.54 -12.24 7.93
C LEU A 39 -12.57 -13.36 7.80
N LEU A 40 -12.66 -13.96 6.60
CA LEU A 40 -13.58 -15.08 6.36
C LEU A 40 -13.17 -16.32 7.17
N LEU A 41 -11.86 -16.61 7.25
CA LEU A 41 -11.31 -17.71 8.05
C LEU A 41 -11.46 -17.44 9.56
N GLU A 42 -11.33 -16.20 10.00
CA GLU A 42 -11.57 -15.82 11.39
C GLU A 42 -13.03 -16.06 11.78
N ASN A 43 -13.98 -15.68 10.91
CA ASN A 43 -15.41 -15.94 11.13
C ASN A 43 -15.70 -17.45 11.13
N LEU A 44 -15.12 -18.19 10.18
CA LEU A 44 -15.25 -19.65 10.13
C LEU A 44 -14.72 -20.30 11.41
N SER A 45 -13.58 -19.84 11.93
CA SER A 45 -13.00 -20.35 13.18
C SER A 45 -13.91 -20.12 14.39
N LYS A 46 -14.61 -18.97 14.45
CA LYS A 46 -15.54 -18.64 15.55
C LYS A 46 -16.78 -19.54 15.53
N GLU A 47 -17.40 -19.71 14.37
CA GLU A 47 -18.57 -20.59 14.19
C GLU A 47 -18.20 -22.06 14.46
N TYR A 48 -17.06 -22.51 13.94
CA TYR A 48 -16.58 -23.88 14.12
C TYR A 48 -16.25 -24.20 15.59
N ALA A 49 -15.83 -23.21 16.37
CA ALA A 49 -15.63 -23.36 17.82
C ALA A 49 -16.97 -23.42 18.57
N ALA A 50 -17.97 -22.63 18.14
CA ALA A 50 -19.29 -22.52 18.76
C ALA A 50 -20.18 -23.76 18.56
N ASP A 51 -19.98 -24.53 17.50
CA ASP A 51 -20.72 -25.78 17.26
C ASP A 51 -20.40 -26.82 18.36
N CYS A 52 -21.34 -27.06 19.28
CA CYS A 52 -21.18 -27.93 20.45
C CYS A 52 -21.17 -29.44 20.15
N GLU A 53 -21.41 -29.86 18.89
CA GLU A 53 -21.43 -31.29 18.56
C GLU A 53 -20.01 -31.87 18.50
N VAL A 54 -19.79 -32.95 19.25
CA VAL A 54 -18.53 -33.70 19.30
C VAL A 54 -18.35 -34.43 17.96
N ARG A 55 -17.83 -33.74 16.95
CA ARG A 55 -17.29 -34.39 15.76
C ARG A 55 -15.96 -35.03 16.14
N GLU A 56 -15.79 -36.32 15.83
CA GLU A 56 -14.55 -37.06 16.06
C GLU A 56 -13.31 -36.35 15.46
N ASN A 57 -13.51 -35.57 14.38
CA ASN A 57 -12.45 -34.83 13.69
C ASN A 57 -12.42 -33.32 14.03
N LYS A 58 -13.12 -32.85 15.08
CA LYS A 58 -13.21 -31.42 15.43
C LYS A 58 -11.83 -30.80 15.69
N THR A 59 -10.95 -31.54 16.36
CA THR A 59 -9.60 -31.05 16.69
C THR A 59 -8.72 -30.90 15.44
N GLU A 60 -8.85 -31.79 14.45
CA GLU A 60 -8.10 -31.69 13.19
C GLU A 60 -8.61 -30.53 12.32
N GLY A 61 -9.94 -30.37 12.24
CA GLY A 61 -10.56 -29.26 11.52
C GLY A 61 -10.20 -27.90 12.10
N SER A 62 -10.21 -27.75 13.43
CA SER A 62 -9.80 -26.50 14.10
C SER A 62 -8.35 -26.17 13.80
N LYS A 63 -7.43 -27.14 13.91
CA LYS A 63 -6.01 -26.97 13.59
C LYS A 63 -5.79 -26.56 12.14
N ALA A 64 -6.53 -27.14 11.20
CA ALA A 64 -6.44 -26.78 9.79
C ALA A 64 -6.91 -25.33 9.53
N ILE A 65 -8.00 -24.89 10.18
CA ILE A 65 -8.51 -23.52 10.07
C ILE A 65 -7.54 -22.52 10.69
N GLU A 66 -6.99 -22.81 11.87
CA GLU A 66 -5.98 -21.97 12.54
C GLU A 66 -4.72 -21.82 11.68
N ALA A 67 -4.23 -22.91 11.09
CA ALA A 67 -3.07 -22.87 10.20
C ALA A 67 -3.35 -22.03 8.94
N ALA A 68 -4.52 -22.20 8.32
CA ALA A 68 -4.93 -21.40 7.17
C ALA A 68 -5.09 -19.92 7.51
N LEU A 69 -5.65 -19.60 8.68
CA LEU A 69 -5.82 -18.24 9.18
C LEU A 69 -4.46 -17.57 9.40
N ALA A 70 -3.51 -18.27 10.02
CA ALA A 70 -2.16 -17.77 10.21
C ALA A 70 -1.49 -17.44 8.87
N ALA A 71 -1.52 -18.38 7.93
CA ALA A 71 -0.92 -18.21 6.60
C ALA A 71 -1.54 -17.01 5.84
N MET A 72 -2.87 -16.90 5.82
CA MET A 72 -3.56 -15.78 5.13
C MET A 72 -3.32 -14.43 5.82
N THR A 73 -3.19 -14.43 7.14
CA THR A 73 -2.83 -13.22 7.91
C THR A 73 -1.43 -12.74 7.56
N ASP A 74 -0.46 -13.66 7.43
CA ASP A 74 0.91 -13.31 7.08
C ASP A 74 1.03 -12.81 5.64
N ILE A 75 0.28 -13.39 4.70
CA ILE A 75 0.15 -12.88 3.33
C ILE A 75 -0.40 -11.45 3.35
N ALA A 76 -1.47 -11.19 4.11
CA ALA A 76 -2.07 -9.86 4.20
C ALA A 76 -1.10 -8.83 4.80
N LYS A 77 -0.36 -9.19 5.86
CA LYS A 77 0.70 -8.35 6.43
C LYS A 77 1.80 -8.06 5.41
N HIS A 78 2.26 -9.07 4.67
CA HIS A 78 3.29 -8.93 3.65
C HIS A 78 2.86 -7.98 2.53
N ILE A 79 1.64 -8.16 2.00
CA ILE A 79 1.08 -7.27 0.96
C ILE A 79 1.01 -5.83 1.47
N ASN A 80 0.54 -5.62 2.71
CA ASN A 80 0.43 -4.29 3.29
C ASN A 80 1.81 -3.65 3.48
N ALA A 81 2.82 -4.42 3.92
CA ALA A 81 4.19 -3.95 4.03
C ALA A 81 4.79 -3.55 2.66
N MET A 82 4.56 -4.37 1.64
CA MET A 82 5.03 -4.07 0.27
C MET A 82 4.35 -2.83 -0.31
N LYS A 83 3.04 -2.67 -0.11
CA LYS A 83 2.30 -1.48 -0.52
C LYS A 83 2.87 -0.22 0.15
N ARG A 84 3.07 -0.27 1.48
CA ARG A 84 3.65 0.83 2.23
C ARG A 84 5.05 1.19 1.73
N ARG A 85 5.92 0.19 1.51
CA ARG A 85 7.26 0.41 0.95
C ARG A 85 7.21 1.07 -0.42
N HIS A 86 6.27 0.66 -1.27
CA HIS A 86 6.07 1.28 -2.58
C HIS A 86 5.63 2.75 -2.47
N GLU A 87 4.66 3.06 -1.59
CA GLU A 87 4.22 4.43 -1.34
C GLU A 87 5.38 5.32 -0.84
N HIS A 88 6.21 4.82 0.08
CA HIS A 88 7.41 5.52 0.53
C HIS A 88 8.41 5.74 -0.62
N ALA A 89 8.65 4.74 -1.47
CA ALA A 89 9.56 4.87 -2.60
C ALA A 89 9.09 5.94 -3.60
N VAL A 90 7.78 5.96 -3.92
CA VAL A 90 7.18 7.00 -4.77
C VAL A 90 7.36 8.37 -4.13
N ARG A 91 7.10 8.50 -2.82
CA ARG A 91 7.29 9.76 -2.09
C ARG A 91 8.74 10.26 -2.13
N VAL A 92 9.72 9.36 -2.01
CA VAL A 92 11.14 9.72 -2.12
C VAL A 92 11.47 10.26 -3.51
N GLN A 93 10.95 9.64 -4.56
CA GLN A 93 11.13 10.12 -5.94
C GLN A 93 10.49 11.51 -6.15
N GLU A 94 9.30 11.75 -5.61
CA GLU A 94 8.67 13.08 -5.64
C GLU A 94 9.55 14.13 -4.96
N ILE A 95 10.07 13.84 -3.75
CA ILE A 95 10.94 14.76 -3.02
C ILE A 95 12.18 15.07 -3.86
N GLN A 96 12.83 14.04 -4.43
CA GLN A 96 13.99 14.22 -5.29
C GLN A 96 13.70 15.11 -6.50
N SER A 97 12.53 14.97 -7.11
CA SER A 97 12.10 15.81 -8.24
C SER A 97 11.91 17.28 -7.86
N LEU A 98 11.56 17.57 -6.60
CA LEU A 98 11.33 18.91 -6.07
C LEU A 98 12.59 19.59 -5.54
N LEU A 99 13.67 18.83 -5.32
CA LEU A 99 14.94 19.38 -4.85
C LEU A 99 15.65 20.13 -5.97
N TYR A 100 16.09 21.36 -5.67
CA TYR A 100 16.90 22.16 -6.56
C TYR A 100 18.31 22.29 -5.99
N GLY A 101 19.34 22.00 -6.80
CA GLY A 101 20.74 22.15 -6.42
C GLY A 101 21.20 21.16 -5.33
N TRP A 102 20.61 19.96 -5.27
CA TRP A 102 21.05 18.90 -4.35
C TRP A 102 22.41 18.33 -4.83
N PRO A 103 23.49 18.45 -4.05
CA PRO A 103 24.82 17.95 -4.43
C PRO A 103 25.07 16.51 -3.97
N GLY A 104 24.15 15.93 -3.19
CA GLY A 104 24.31 14.60 -2.61
C GLY A 104 23.89 13.46 -3.56
N PRO A 105 24.05 12.21 -3.12
CA PRO A 105 23.62 11.05 -3.88
C PRO A 105 22.09 10.99 -3.99
N ASP A 106 21.60 10.12 -4.87
CA ASP A 106 20.17 9.85 -5.04
C ASP A 106 19.52 9.50 -3.68
N LEU A 107 18.38 10.11 -3.36
CA LEU A 107 17.69 9.93 -2.07
C LEU A 107 17.30 8.46 -1.85
N THR A 108 17.04 7.70 -2.91
CA THR A 108 16.73 6.27 -2.85
C THR A 108 17.88 5.45 -2.24
N THR A 109 19.12 5.94 -2.28
CA THR A 109 20.28 5.28 -1.66
C THR A 109 20.35 5.51 -0.15
N SER A 110 19.58 6.44 0.40
CA SER A 110 19.65 6.86 1.81
C SER A 110 18.77 6.04 2.78
N GLY A 111 18.07 5.02 2.28
CA GLY A 111 17.17 4.16 3.05
C GLY A 111 15.70 4.54 2.91
N GLU A 112 14.84 3.97 3.75
CA GLU A 112 13.41 4.28 3.77
C GLU A 112 13.15 5.66 4.44
N LEU A 113 12.12 6.37 3.97
CA LEU A 113 11.68 7.63 4.57
C LEU A 113 10.88 7.31 5.84
N VAL A 114 11.47 7.60 7.00
CA VAL A 114 10.90 7.32 8.33
C VAL A 114 9.87 8.39 8.72
N ALA A 115 10.19 9.66 8.48
CA ALA A 115 9.31 10.77 8.86
C ALA A 115 9.53 12.02 7.98
N GLU A 116 8.49 12.82 7.82
CA GLU A 116 8.58 14.15 7.22
C GLU A 116 7.85 15.19 8.09
N GLY A 117 8.34 16.43 8.12
CA GLY A 117 7.73 17.48 8.94
C GLY A 117 8.21 18.89 8.60
N ARG A 118 7.52 19.90 9.14
CA ARG A 118 7.88 21.32 9.02
C ARG A 118 8.20 21.88 10.39
N PHE A 119 9.37 22.50 10.51
CA PHE A 119 9.84 23.08 11.77
C PHE A 119 10.34 24.51 11.56
N ARG A 120 10.06 25.39 12.52
CA ARG A 120 10.66 26.71 12.59
C ARG A 120 11.93 26.62 13.44
N MET A 121 13.08 26.71 12.81
CA MET A 121 14.35 26.74 13.55
C MET A 121 14.53 28.09 14.23
N ARG A 122 15.06 28.08 15.46
CA ARG A 122 15.36 29.30 16.22
C ARG A 122 16.35 30.16 15.43
N GLY A 123 15.98 31.41 15.12
CA GLY A 123 16.80 32.33 14.31
C GLY A 123 16.55 32.28 12.79
N ALA A 124 15.73 31.36 12.27
CA ALA A 124 15.38 31.33 10.86
C ALA A 124 14.07 32.09 10.57
N LYS A 125 14.09 33.00 9.57
CA LYS A 125 12.89 33.75 9.14
C LYS A 125 11.79 32.88 8.52
N ALA A 126 12.15 31.76 7.88
CA ALA A 126 11.23 30.88 7.17
C ALA A 126 11.24 29.45 7.75
N PRO A 127 10.11 28.73 7.75
CA PRO A 127 10.06 27.33 8.16
C PRO A 127 10.89 26.46 7.22
N ARG A 128 11.52 25.42 7.79
CA ARG A 128 12.26 24.39 7.05
C ARG A 128 11.42 23.12 7.01
N HIS A 129 11.48 22.41 5.88
CA HIS A 129 11.03 21.02 5.83
C HIS A 129 12.17 20.11 6.24
N VAL A 130 11.83 19.05 6.93
CA VAL A 130 12.78 18.02 7.38
C VAL A 130 12.24 16.68 6.88
N PHE A 131 13.12 15.91 6.25
CA PHE A 131 12.88 14.54 5.83
C PHE A 131 13.91 13.64 6.52
N LEU A 132 13.42 12.70 7.32
CA LEU A 132 14.24 11.74 8.06
C LEU A 132 14.25 10.42 7.30
N PHE A 133 15.42 10.03 6.83
CA PHE A 133 15.72 8.72 6.25
C PHE A 133 16.50 7.88 7.27
N ASP A 134 16.55 6.56 7.06
CA ASP A 134 17.31 5.64 7.92
C ASP A 134 18.77 6.06 8.14
N ARG A 135 19.42 6.59 7.09
CA ARG A 135 20.84 6.95 7.10
C ARG A 135 21.12 8.43 6.89
N MET A 136 20.09 9.27 6.75
CA MET A 136 20.25 10.67 6.38
C MET A 136 19.13 11.55 6.93
N LEU A 137 19.48 12.77 7.33
CA LEU A 137 18.51 13.82 7.64
C LEU A 137 18.63 14.95 6.62
N LEU A 138 17.56 15.22 5.89
CA LEU A 138 17.52 16.24 4.84
C LEU A 138 16.70 17.44 5.30
N LEU A 139 17.33 18.62 5.36
CA LEU A 139 16.66 19.89 5.67
C LEU A 139 16.54 20.74 4.41
N THR A 140 15.31 21.07 4.02
CA THR A 140 15.03 21.88 2.83
C THR A 140 14.38 23.21 3.20
N LYS A 141 14.60 24.22 2.36
CA LYS A 141 13.90 25.51 2.42
C LYS A 141 12.99 25.59 1.20
N LYS A 142 11.75 26.03 1.38
CA LYS A 142 10.88 26.35 0.24
C LYS A 142 11.54 27.50 -0.55
N LYS A 143 11.73 27.32 -1.85
CA LYS A 143 12.13 28.41 -2.74
C LYS A 143 10.98 29.40 -2.78
N GLU A 144 11.22 30.64 -2.33
CA GLU A 144 10.34 31.76 -2.62
C GLU A 144 10.51 32.02 -4.11
N MET A 145 9.52 31.64 -4.92
CA MET A 145 9.46 32.08 -6.31
C MET A 145 9.22 33.59 -6.24
N GLY A 146 10.28 34.38 -6.37
CA GLY A 146 10.16 35.82 -6.51
C GLY A 146 9.38 36.09 -7.80
N PHE A 147 8.28 36.82 -7.67
CA PHE A 147 7.73 37.61 -8.78
C PHE A 147 8.50 38.93 -8.84
#